data_AF-A0A941DPG5-F1
#
_entry.id   AF-A0A941DPG5-F1
#
_cell.length_a   1.000
_cell.length_b   1.000
_cell.length_c   1.000
_cell.angle_alpha   90.00
_cell.angle_beta   90.00
_cell.angle_gamma   90.00
#
_symmetry.space_group_name_H-M   'P 1'
#
loop_
_entity.id
_entity.type
_entity.pdbx_description
1 polymer ?
#
loop_
_entity_poly.entity_id
_entity_poly.type
_entity_poly.pdbx_seq_one_letter_code
_entity_poly.pdbx_strand_id
1 'polypeptide(L)'
;DEFKEMFDRYSREAGKEQYLIPYFIAAHPGTTDEDMVNLALWLKEKDFKLDQVQTFMPTPMALATTMYHTRKNPLKKISDESEVVETARSGKVRKFHKALLRYHAP
;
A
#
# COMPACT_ATOMS: atom_id res chain seq x y z
N ASP A 1 -14.56 0.30 -6.25
CA ASP A 1 -15.60 -0.71 -6.56
C ASP A 1 -16.00 -0.71 -8.03
N GLU A 2 -16.23 0.44 -8.66
CA GLU A 2 -16.58 0.56 -10.10
C GLU A 2 -15.68 -0.26 -11.06
N PHE A 3 -14.35 -0.20 -10.90
CA PHE A 3 -13.44 -0.99 -11.74
C PHE A 3 -13.67 -2.49 -11.61
N LYS A 4 -13.92 -3.00 -10.39
CA LYS A 4 -14.17 -4.42 -10.15
C LYS A 4 -15.47 -4.87 -10.80
N GLU A 5 -16.53 -4.09 -10.65
CA GLU A 5 -17.82 -4.38 -11.27
C GLU A 5 -17.71 -4.42 -12.80
N MET A 6 -16.99 -3.45 -13.38
CA MET A 6 -16.71 -3.40 -14.81
C MET A 6 -15.87 -4.61 -15.27
N PHE A 7 -14.82 -4.95 -14.53
CA PHE A 7 -13.97 -6.11 -14.80
C PHE A 7 -14.77 -7.42 -14.77
N ASP A 8 -15.52 -7.67 -13.69
CA ASP A 8 -16.31 -8.89 -13.50
C ASP A 8 -17.36 -9.05 -14.61
N ARG A 9 -18.01 -7.94 -15.02
CA ARG A 9 -18.98 -7.94 -16.13
C ARG A 9 -18.33 -8.36 -17.45
N TYR A 10 -17.25 -7.67 -17.85
CA TYR A 10 -16.63 -7.92 -19.15
C TYR A 10 -15.85 -9.24 -19.20
N SER A 11 -15.30 -9.73 -18.08
CA SER A 11 -14.74 -11.07 -18.01
C SER A 11 -15.79 -12.15 -18.25
N ARG A 12 -17.00 -11.99 -17.69
CA ARG A 12 -18.13 -12.90 -17.92
C ARG A 12 -18.61 -12.86 -19.36
N GLU A 13 -18.78 -11.66 -19.93
CA GLU A 13 -19.20 -11.49 -21.34
C GLU A 13 -18.18 -12.10 -22.32
N ALA A 14 -16.88 -12.01 -22.01
CA ALA A 14 -15.82 -12.63 -22.79
C ALA A 14 -15.68 -14.15 -22.56
N GLY A 15 -16.45 -14.75 -21.64
CA GLY A 15 -16.35 -16.16 -21.29
C GLY A 15 -15.01 -16.56 -20.65
N LYS A 16 -14.34 -15.63 -19.96
CA LYS A 16 -13.02 -15.86 -19.35
C LYS A 16 -13.13 -15.94 -17.83
N GLU A 17 -12.44 -16.91 -17.25
CA GLU A 17 -12.15 -16.93 -15.82
C GLU A 17 -10.96 -16.01 -15.54
N GLN A 18 -11.24 -14.80 -15.08
CA GLN A 18 -10.23 -13.80 -14.70
C GLN A 18 -10.50 -13.34 -13.28
N TYR A 19 -9.44 -13.00 -12.57
CA TYR A 19 -9.50 -12.62 -11.17
C TYR A 19 -8.68 -11.36 -10.94
N LEU A 20 -9.14 -10.51 -10.04
CA LEU A 20 -8.34 -9.41 -9.53
C LEU A 20 -7.38 -9.95 -8.48
N ILE A 21 -6.09 -9.91 -8.79
CA ILE A 21 -5.02 -10.23 -7.84
C ILE A 21 -4.36 -8.91 -7.45
N PRO A 22 -4.73 -8.32 -6.30
CA PRO A 22 -4.18 -7.04 -5.92
C PRO A 22 -2.77 -7.19 -5.33
N TYR A 23 -1.94 -6.18 -5.59
CA TYR A 23 -0.59 -6.06 -5.06
C TYR A 23 -0.49 -4.83 -4.15
N PHE A 24 -0.02 -5.03 -2.93
CA PHE A 24 0.07 -3.95 -1.94
C PHE A 24 1.50 -3.74 -1.44
N ILE A 25 1.81 -2.47 -1.14
CA ILE A 25 3.08 -2.06 -0.53
C ILE A 25 2.83 -1.63 0.92
N ALA A 26 3.46 -2.32 1.86
CA ALA A 26 3.47 -1.96 3.28
C ALA A 26 4.63 -1.00 3.59
N ALA A 27 4.52 -0.22 4.68
CA ALA A 27 5.57 0.68 5.15
C ALA A 27 6.02 1.73 4.10
N HIS A 28 5.09 2.20 3.27
CA HIS A 28 5.35 3.28 2.32
C HIS A 28 5.67 4.60 3.08
N PRO A 29 6.52 5.49 2.54
CA PRO A 29 6.72 6.82 3.10
C PRO A 29 5.39 7.58 3.27
N GLY A 30 5.22 8.23 4.41
CA GLY A 30 4.02 8.95 4.81
C GLY A 30 2.95 8.10 5.49
N THR A 31 3.13 6.77 5.55
CA THR A 31 2.18 5.86 6.20
C THR A 31 2.45 5.74 7.71
N THR A 32 1.38 5.87 8.50
CA THR A 32 1.36 5.62 9.95
C THR A 32 0.91 4.19 10.28
N ASP A 33 1.04 3.79 11.55
CA ASP A 33 0.48 2.51 12.01
C ASP A 33 -1.06 2.48 11.86
N GLU A 34 -1.72 3.60 12.10
CA GLU A 34 -3.16 3.76 11.96
C GLU A 34 -3.62 3.56 10.51
N ASP A 35 -2.90 4.12 9.53
CA ASP A 35 -3.20 3.91 8.11
C ASP A 35 -3.13 2.43 7.72
N MET A 36 -2.15 1.70 8.24
CA MET A 36 -1.99 0.26 7.97
C MET A 36 -3.09 -0.57 8.64
N VAL A 37 -3.55 -0.18 9.83
CA VAL A 37 -4.70 -0.80 10.49
C VAL A 37 -5.98 -0.54 9.71
N ASN A 38 -6.22 0.71 9.29
CA ASN A 38 -7.38 1.07 8.47
C ASN A 38 -7.39 0.32 7.15
N LEU A 39 -6.24 0.18 6.49
CA LEU A 39 -6.12 -0.63 5.28
C LEU A 39 -6.40 -2.11 5.55
N ALA A 40 -5.91 -2.68 6.66
CA ALA A 40 -6.20 -4.06 7.03
C ALA A 40 -7.70 -4.31 7.29
N LEU A 41 -8.38 -3.37 7.95
CA LEU A 41 -9.82 -3.42 8.17
C LEU A 41 -10.59 -3.36 6.85
N TRP A 42 -10.21 -2.45 5.95
CA TRP A 42 -10.82 -2.35 4.62
C TRP A 42 -10.65 -3.64 3.81
N LEU A 43 -9.45 -4.24 3.84
CA LEU A 43 -9.19 -5.53 3.17
C LEU A 43 -10.06 -6.65 3.74
N LYS A 44 -10.25 -6.68 5.06
CA LYS A 44 -11.10 -7.66 5.74
C LYS A 44 -12.58 -7.48 5.38
N GLU A 45 -13.06 -6.24 5.36
CA GLU A 45 -14.44 -5.92 4.98
C GLU A 45 -14.76 -6.35 3.54
N LYS A 46 -13.79 -6.21 2.63
CA LYS A 46 -13.93 -6.58 1.21
C LYS A 46 -13.54 -8.03 0.89
N ASP A 47 -13.28 -8.86 1.91
CA ASP A 47 -12.80 -10.25 1.79
C ASP A 47 -11.57 -10.40 0.87
N PHE A 48 -10.70 -9.40 0.84
CA PHE A 48 -9.42 -9.51 0.15
C PHE A 48 -8.41 -10.26 1.02
N LYS A 49 -7.92 -11.37 0.50
CA LYS A 49 -6.82 -12.16 1.09
C LYS A 49 -5.57 -11.96 0.24
N LEU A 50 -4.68 -11.10 0.72
CA LEU A 50 -3.48 -10.72 0.00
C LEU A 50 -2.36 -11.75 0.11
N ASP A 51 -2.07 -12.42 -1.00
CA ASP A 51 -0.83 -13.19 -1.14
C ASP A 51 0.37 -12.29 -1.42
N GLN A 52 0.17 -11.21 -2.16
CA GLN A 52 1.24 -10.34 -2.64
C GLN A 52 1.31 -9.03 -1.83
N VAL A 53 2.11 -9.07 -0.76
CA VAL A 53 2.47 -7.87 0.02
C VAL A 53 3.99 -7.68 0.03
N GLN A 54 4.46 -6.56 -0.52
CA GLN A 54 5.85 -6.16 -0.46
C GLN A 54 6.03 -5.06 0.59
N THR A 55 7.09 -5.17 1.40
CA THR A 55 7.50 -4.02 2.22
C THR A 55 8.25 -3.03 1.33
N PHE A 56 7.94 -1.75 1.43
CA PHE A 56 8.58 -0.70 0.66
C PHE A 56 10.12 -0.79 0.74
N MET A 57 10.75 -0.81 -0.41
CA MET A 57 12.20 -0.75 -0.58
C MET A 57 12.52 0.46 -1.45
N PRO A 58 13.40 1.38 -1.00
CA PRO A 58 13.76 2.54 -1.80
C PRO A 58 14.50 2.08 -3.06
N THR A 59 13.93 2.36 -4.22
CA THR A 59 14.56 2.15 -5.54
C THR A 59 14.91 3.48 -6.19
N PRO A 60 15.98 3.58 -7.00
CA PRO A 60 16.32 4.81 -7.71
C PRO A 60 15.16 5.30 -8.59
N MET A 61 15.14 6.63 -8.82
CA MET A 61 14.17 7.30 -9.71
C MET A 61 12.69 7.26 -9.27
N ALA A 62 12.39 6.82 -8.04
CA ALA A 62 11.03 6.88 -7.49
C ALA A 62 10.83 8.09 -6.54
N LEU A 63 9.71 8.79 -6.65
CA LEU A 63 9.36 9.90 -5.75
C LEU A 63 9.26 9.45 -4.29
N ALA A 64 8.73 8.23 -4.04
CA ALA A 64 8.70 7.64 -2.72
C ALA A 64 10.12 7.45 -2.15
N THR A 65 11.12 7.15 -2.98
CA THR A 65 12.52 7.08 -2.54
C THR A 65 13.05 8.45 -2.17
N THR A 66 12.69 9.49 -2.92
CA THR A 66 12.98 10.88 -2.52
C THR A 66 12.37 11.19 -1.16
N MET A 67 11.08 10.90 -0.95
CA MET A 67 10.42 11.05 0.36
C MET A 67 11.13 10.26 1.46
N TYR A 68 11.53 9.02 1.17
CA TYR A 68 12.24 8.15 2.10
C TYR A 68 13.60 8.72 2.52
N HIS A 69 14.31 9.43 1.65
CA HIS A 69 15.61 10.00 2.01
C HIS A 69 15.52 11.42 2.58
N THR A 70 14.66 12.27 2.02
CA THR A 70 14.59 13.69 2.40
C THR A 70 13.59 13.96 3.52
N ARG A 71 12.65 13.04 3.79
CA ARG A 71 11.48 13.25 4.66
C ARG A 71 10.62 14.45 4.25
N LYS A 72 10.64 14.80 2.96
CA LYS A 72 9.85 15.88 2.37
C LYS A 72 9.00 15.33 1.22
N ASN A 73 7.84 15.91 1.01
CA ASN A 73 6.95 15.56 -0.09
C ASN A 73 7.33 16.36 -1.35
N PRO A 74 7.96 15.73 -2.38
CA PRO A 74 8.41 16.45 -3.58
C PRO A 74 7.26 16.91 -4.49
N LEU A 75 6.02 16.50 -4.22
CA LEU A 75 4.84 16.94 -4.96
C LEU A 75 4.29 18.28 -4.46
N LYS A 76 4.80 18.80 -3.33
CA LYS A 76 4.42 20.09 -2.76
C LYS A 76 5.61 21.04 -2.77
N LYS A 77 5.34 22.35 -2.73
CA LYS A 77 6.39 23.37 -2.58
C LYS A 77 7.16 23.11 -1.28
N ILE A 78 8.49 23.01 -1.39
CA ILE A 78 9.37 22.78 -0.25
C ILE A 78 9.71 24.12 0.41
N SER A 79 9.47 24.20 1.71
CA SER A 79 9.80 25.29 2.62
C SER A 79 10.13 24.73 4.01
N ASP A 80 10.57 25.60 4.91
CA ASP A 80 10.85 25.23 6.29
C ASP A 80 9.60 24.71 7.03
N GLU A 81 8.42 25.19 6.64
CA GLU A 81 7.12 24.78 7.17
C GLU A 81 6.54 23.50 6.54
N SER A 82 7.22 22.92 5.54
CA SER A 82 6.70 21.71 4.86
C SER A 82 6.61 20.52 5.81
N GLU A 83 5.52 19.74 5.65
CA GLU A 83 5.28 18.50 6.37
C GLU A 83 6.51 17.58 6.38
N VAL A 84 6.70 16.90 7.50
CA VAL A 84 7.74 15.88 7.63
C VAL A 84 7.12 14.54 7.27
N VAL A 85 7.59 13.96 6.18
CA VAL A 85 7.16 12.65 5.72
C VAL A 85 7.94 11.58 6.48
N GLU A 86 7.32 11.04 7.52
CA GLU A 86 7.88 9.91 8.25
C GLU A 86 7.82 8.62 7.45
N THR A 87 8.64 7.65 7.81
CA THR A 87 8.57 6.31 7.22
C THR A 87 8.93 5.27 8.26
N ALA A 88 8.23 4.14 8.23
CA ALA A 88 8.59 2.98 9.02
C ALA A 88 9.96 2.42 8.57
N ARG A 89 11.01 2.76 9.32
CA ARG A 89 12.39 2.29 9.08
C ARG A 89 12.78 1.10 9.97
N SER A 90 12.22 1.00 11.17
CA SER A 90 12.59 -0.07 12.08
C SER A 90 12.10 -1.42 11.54
N GLY A 91 12.95 -2.45 11.64
CA GLY A 91 12.59 -3.80 11.16
C GLY A 91 11.33 -4.35 11.84
N LYS A 92 11.11 -4.02 13.12
CA LYS A 92 9.92 -4.43 13.88
C LYS A 92 8.65 -3.80 13.31
N VAL A 93 8.62 -2.48 13.10
CA VAL A 93 7.44 -1.78 12.57
C VAL A 93 7.18 -2.19 11.12
N ARG A 94 8.22 -2.34 10.31
CA ARG A 94 8.09 -2.81 8.91
C ARG A 94 7.47 -4.20 8.82
N LYS A 95 7.88 -5.12 9.69
CA LYS A 95 7.28 -6.46 9.79
C LYS A 95 5.83 -6.38 10.28
N PHE A 96 5.55 -5.52 11.25
CA PHE A 96 4.19 -5.29 11.76
C PHE A 96 3.25 -4.77 10.67
N HIS A 97 3.64 -3.73 9.92
CA HIS A 97 2.87 -3.20 8.78
C HIS A 97 2.55 -4.29 7.75
N LYS A 98 3.55 -5.11 7.38
CA LYS A 98 3.34 -6.22 6.44
C LYS A 98 2.39 -7.28 7.00
N ALA A 99 2.47 -7.59 8.30
CA ALA A 99 1.60 -8.57 8.95
C ALA A 99 0.13 -8.10 8.98
N LEU A 100 -0.12 -6.81 9.22
CA LEU A 100 -1.47 -6.24 9.18
C LEU A 100 -2.17 -6.51 7.84
N LEU A 101 -1.46 -6.31 6.72
CA LEU A 101 -2.02 -6.55 5.39
C LEU A 101 -2.20 -8.05 5.06
N ARG A 102 -1.56 -8.93 5.83
CA ARG A 102 -1.71 -10.38 5.74
C ARG A 102 -2.44 -10.96 6.94
N TYR A 103 -3.49 -10.28 7.42
CA TYR A 103 -4.25 -10.65 8.63
C TYR A 103 -4.77 -12.10 8.65
N HIS A 104 -4.92 -12.74 7.50
CA HIS A 104 -5.42 -14.11 7.33
C HIS A 104 -4.31 -15.16 7.35
N ALA A 105 -3.04 -14.75 7.22
CA ALA A 105 -1.90 -15.66 7.20
C ALA A 105 -1.37 -15.86 8.64
N PRO A 106 -1.05 -17.11 9.04
CA PRO A 106 -0.51 -17.43 10.35
C PRO A 106 0.91 -16.87 10.57
#